data_AF-A0A1A8RUP6-F1
#
_entry.id   AF-A0A1A8RUP6-F1
#
_cell.length_a   1.000
_cell.length_b   1.000
_cell.length_c   1.000
_cell.angle_alpha   90.00
_cell.angle_beta   90.00
_cell.angle_gamma   90.00
#
_symmetry.space_group_name_H-M   'P 1'
#
loop_
_entity.id
_entity.type
_entity.pdbx_description
1 polymer ?
#
loop_
_entity_poly.entity_id
_entity_poly.type
_entity_poly.pdbx_seq_one_letter_code
_entity_poly.pdbx_strand_id
1 'polypeptide(L)'
;GCGVGNTVFPILKTNNDTGLFVYCCDFSSTAVELVKTNPEYDSQRCFAFVHDLSDAEANYPVPDGSLDVIVLIFVLSALHPSKMLTSICRLARLLKPGGVMLLRDYGRYDMAQLRFKKGRCLSENFYVRGDGTRVYFFTQDELHELFVKAGLEKVQNLVDRRLQVNRGKQLTMYRVWIQCKYRKPS
;
A
#
# COMPACT_ATOMS: atom_id res chain seq x y z
N GLY A 1 1.93 1.25 5.42
CA GLY A 1 3.32 1.15 4.95
C GLY A 1 3.81 2.49 4.46
N CYS A 2 4.04 3.44 5.36
CA CYS A 2 4.60 4.75 5.01
C CYS A 2 6.10 4.70 4.73
N GLY A 3 6.77 3.58 5.06
CA GLY A 3 8.22 3.45 4.98
C GLY A 3 8.90 4.60 5.72
N VAL A 4 9.92 5.18 5.08
CA VAL A 4 10.66 6.34 5.61
C VAL A 4 9.98 7.68 5.30
N GLY A 5 8.70 7.68 4.91
CA GLY A 5 7.92 8.91 4.70
C GLY A 5 7.88 9.45 3.27
N ASN A 6 8.35 8.69 2.28
CA ASN A 6 8.38 9.10 0.86
C ASN A 6 7.01 9.44 0.25
N THR A 7 5.92 9.03 0.89
CA THR A 7 4.55 9.47 0.53
C THR A 7 4.04 10.57 1.44
N VAL A 8 4.42 10.54 2.72
CA VAL A 8 3.90 11.45 3.76
C VAL A 8 4.38 12.88 3.52
N PHE A 9 5.69 13.10 3.43
CA PHE A 9 6.24 14.45 3.34
C PHE A 9 5.86 15.19 2.06
N PRO A 10 5.87 14.56 0.86
CA PRO A 10 5.39 15.24 -0.35
C PRO A 10 3.92 15.66 -0.27
N ILE A 11 3.05 14.88 0.39
CA ILE A 11 1.65 15.24 0.62
C ILE A 11 1.58 16.48 1.53
N LEU A 12 2.26 16.46 2.68
CA LEU A 12 2.26 17.56 3.64
C LEU A 12 2.84 18.86 3.06
N LYS A 13 3.86 18.74 2.19
CA LYS A 13 4.52 19.87 1.53
C LYS A 13 3.66 20.48 0.41
N THR A 14 2.91 19.66 -0.31
CA THR A 14 2.13 20.12 -1.48
C THR A 14 0.76 20.64 -1.06
N ASN A 15 0.18 20.09 0.00
CA ASN A 15 -1.11 20.52 0.52
C ASN A 15 -0.91 21.33 1.80
N ASN A 16 -1.21 22.64 1.75
CA ASN A 16 -1.09 23.56 2.88
C ASN A 16 -2.41 23.79 3.62
N ASP A 17 -3.45 23.01 3.33
CA ASP A 17 -4.71 23.05 4.07
C ASP A 17 -4.48 22.67 5.54
N THR A 18 -4.97 23.50 6.46
CA THR A 18 -4.88 23.28 7.90
C THR A 18 -5.81 22.18 8.39
N GLY A 19 -6.81 21.80 7.59
CA GLY A 19 -7.69 20.66 7.82
C GLY A 19 -7.08 19.31 7.42
N LEU A 20 -5.93 19.30 6.73
CA LEU A 20 -5.24 18.05 6.39
C LEU A 20 -4.49 17.50 7.59
N PHE A 21 -4.86 16.29 8.01
CA PHE A 21 -4.11 15.49 8.97
C PHE A 21 -3.76 14.11 8.40
N VAL A 22 -2.49 13.71 8.52
CA VAL A 22 -1.99 12.44 7.96
C VAL A 22 -1.66 11.44 9.06
N TYR A 23 -2.47 10.38 9.16
CA TYR A 23 -2.07 9.17 9.86
C TYR A 23 -1.15 8.34 8.97
N CYS A 24 0.01 7.96 9.48
CA CYS A 24 0.97 7.16 8.73
C CYS A 24 1.53 6.03 9.58
N CYS A 25 1.60 4.82 9.01
CA CYS A 25 2.10 3.66 9.75
C CYS A 25 2.93 2.72 8.89
N ASP A 26 3.84 2.02 9.54
CA ASP A 26 4.62 0.94 8.97
C ASP A 26 4.77 -0.20 9.99
N PHE A 27 5.01 -1.41 9.50
CA PHE A 27 5.31 -2.55 10.37
C PHE A 27 6.70 -2.38 11.01
N SER A 28 7.64 -1.75 10.29
CA SER A 28 8.99 -1.52 10.79
C SER A 28 9.02 -0.33 11.77
N SER A 29 9.37 -0.61 13.02
CA SER A 29 9.66 0.43 14.03
C SER A 29 10.78 1.36 13.58
N THR A 30 11.81 0.83 12.92
CA THR A 30 12.90 1.63 12.34
C THR A 30 12.39 2.60 11.28
N ALA A 31 11.49 2.17 10.39
CA ALA A 31 10.92 3.05 9.38
C ALA A 31 10.09 4.18 10.01
N VAL A 32 9.27 3.85 11.02
CA VAL A 32 8.48 4.84 11.78
C VAL A 32 9.38 5.83 12.52
N GLU A 33 10.49 5.38 13.10
CA GLU A 33 11.46 6.26 13.77
C GLU A 33 12.11 7.23 12.79
N LEU A 34 12.45 6.78 11.58
CA LEU A 34 12.98 7.65 10.52
C LEU A 34 11.96 8.69 10.07
N VAL A 35 10.66 8.38 10.09
CA VAL A 35 9.60 9.37 9.85
C VAL A 35 9.56 10.39 10.98
N LYS A 36 9.57 9.95 12.24
CA LYS A 36 9.47 10.85 13.41
C LYS A 36 10.67 11.76 13.60
N THR A 37 11.87 11.30 13.23
CA THR A 37 13.13 12.05 13.33
C THR A 37 13.41 12.94 12.12
N ASN A 38 12.58 12.86 11.08
CA ASN A 38 12.71 13.71 9.90
C ASN A 38 12.44 15.19 10.28
N PRO A 39 13.27 16.16 9.84
CA PRO A 39 13.05 17.59 10.11
C PRO A 39 11.71 18.14 9.59
N GLU A 40 11.09 17.49 8.60
CA GLU A 40 9.78 17.84 8.05
C GLU A 40 8.60 17.23 8.84
N TYR A 41 8.87 16.45 9.90
CA TYR A 41 7.83 15.88 10.75
C TYR A 41 7.19 16.97 11.63
N ASP A 42 5.88 17.14 11.45
CA ASP A 42 5.07 18.05 12.25
C ASP A 42 3.94 17.26 12.92
N SER A 43 3.97 17.16 14.25
CA SER A 43 2.97 16.44 15.04
C SER A 43 1.58 17.08 15.02
N GLN A 44 1.47 18.34 14.59
CA GLN A 44 0.18 18.99 14.37
C GLN A 44 -0.47 18.57 13.05
N ARG A 45 0.32 18.05 12.11
CA ARG A 45 -0.13 17.70 10.76
C ARG A 45 -0.08 16.21 10.44
N CYS A 46 0.67 15.43 11.22
CA CYS A 46 0.72 13.99 11.03
C CYS A 46 1.00 13.23 12.33
N PHE A 47 0.58 11.97 12.32
CA PHE A 47 0.86 11.03 13.41
C PHE A 47 1.43 9.73 12.84
N ALA A 48 2.69 9.45 13.19
CA ALA A 48 3.39 8.24 12.81
C ALA A 48 3.33 7.16 13.90
N PHE A 49 2.94 5.93 13.54
CA PHE A 49 2.84 4.80 14.48
C PHE A 49 3.23 3.46 13.86
N VAL A 50 3.69 2.52 14.68
CA VAL A 50 3.99 1.15 14.25
C VAL A 50 2.68 0.36 14.15
N HIS A 51 2.46 -0.32 13.03
CA HIS A 51 1.27 -1.15 12.86
C HIS A 51 1.51 -2.30 11.87
N ASP A 52 1.16 -3.51 12.29
CA ASP A 52 1.10 -4.69 11.43
C ASP A 52 -0.30 -4.82 10.81
N LEU A 53 -0.40 -4.60 9.50
CA LEU A 53 -1.67 -4.75 8.78
C LEU A 53 -2.19 -6.20 8.79
N SER A 54 -1.32 -7.20 9.02
CA SER A 54 -1.68 -8.62 9.06
C SER A 54 -2.19 -9.10 10.41
N ASP A 55 -1.96 -8.31 11.47
CA ASP A 55 -2.45 -8.59 12.82
C ASP A 55 -3.91 -8.17 12.94
N ALA A 56 -4.80 -9.15 13.03
CA ALA A 56 -6.25 -8.95 13.10
C ALA A 56 -6.71 -8.31 14.42
N GLU A 57 -5.93 -8.45 15.49
CA GLU A 57 -6.27 -7.99 16.84
C GLU A 57 -5.71 -6.58 17.13
N ALA A 58 -4.76 -6.12 16.33
CA ALA A 58 -4.20 -4.78 16.47
C ALA A 58 -5.28 -3.70 16.30
N ASN A 59 -5.27 -2.68 17.14
CA ASN A 59 -6.17 -1.53 16.97
C ASN A 59 -5.46 -0.41 16.21
N TYR A 60 -6.20 0.27 15.35
CA TYR A 60 -5.73 1.52 14.75
C TYR A 60 -5.93 2.66 15.76
N PRO A 61 -4.96 3.56 15.93
CA PRO A 61 -5.13 4.80 16.68
C PRO A 61 -5.92 5.83 15.86
N VAL A 62 -6.98 5.37 15.20
CA VAL A 62 -7.82 6.09 14.25
C VAL A 62 -9.26 5.62 14.48
N PRO A 63 -10.22 6.52 14.74
CA PRO A 63 -11.62 6.12 14.89
C PRO A 63 -12.21 5.51 13.60
N ASP A 64 -13.13 4.57 13.75
CA ASP A 64 -13.92 4.06 12.63
C ASP A 64 -14.69 5.22 11.95
N GLY A 65 -14.82 5.17 10.63
CA GLY A 65 -15.57 6.17 9.88
C GLY A 65 -14.99 7.58 9.91
N SER A 66 -13.69 7.75 10.16
CA SER A 66 -13.06 9.07 10.31
C SER A 66 -12.15 9.48 9.16
N LEU A 67 -11.73 8.55 8.29
CA LEU A 67 -10.79 8.83 7.20
C LEU A 67 -11.50 9.17 5.89
N ASP A 68 -11.08 10.25 5.24
CA ASP A 68 -11.54 10.62 3.89
C ASP A 68 -10.82 9.80 2.81
N VAL A 69 -9.52 9.54 3.00
CA VAL A 69 -8.68 8.81 2.04
C VAL A 69 -7.73 7.85 2.76
N ILE A 70 -7.60 6.64 2.23
CA ILE A 70 -6.55 5.67 2.62
C ILE A 70 -5.66 5.40 1.41
N VAL A 71 -4.34 5.44 1.59
CA VAL A 71 -3.35 5.24 0.52
C VAL A 71 -2.49 4.02 0.82
N LEU A 72 -2.46 3.06 -0.11
CA LEU A 72 -1.69 1.83 -0.04
C LEU A 72 -0.70 1.76 -1.23
N ILE A 73 0.57 2.04 -0.98
CA ILE A 73 1.61 1.99 -2.03
C ILE A 73 2.58 0.86 -1.70
N PHE A 74 2.56 -0.22 -2.50
CA PHE A 74 3.37 -1.43 -2.31
C PHE A 74 3.24 -2.07 -0.92
N VAL A 75 2.01 -2.06 -0.38
CA VAL A 75 1.72 -2.56 0.97
C VAL A 75 1.03 -3.92 0.91
N LEU A 76 -0.02 -4.06 0.10
CA LEU A 76 -0.86 -5.25 0.12
C LEU A 76 -0.08 -6.48 -0.37
N SER A 77 0.80 -6.30 -1.37
CA SER A 77 1.67 -7.36 -1.87
C SER A 77 2.63 -7.94 -0.84
N ALA A 78 2.94 -7.22 0.23
CA ALA A 78 3.81 -7.71 1.29
C ALA A 78 3.10 -8.67 2.26
N LEU A 79 1.76 -8.68 2.26
CA LEU A 79 0.95 -9.53 3.11
C LEU A 79 0.82 -10.94 2.55
N HIS A 80 0.60 -11.91 3.44
CA HIS A 80 0.18 -13.24 3.01
C HIS A 80 -1.23 -13.16 2.37
N PRO A 81 -1.50 -13.85 1.24
CA PRO A 81 -2.80 -13.77 0.56
C PRO A 81 -4.02 -14.01 1.47
N SER A 82 -3.94 -14.96 2.40
CA SER A 82 -5.02 -15.24 3.35
C SER A 82 -5.34 -14.10 4.34
N LYS A 83 -4.46 -13.10 4.46
CA LYS A 83 -4.65 -11.94 5.35
C LYS A 83 -5.20 -10.72 4.61
N MET A 84 -5.03 -10.65 3.29
CA MET A 84 -5.34 -9.46 2.49
C MET A 84 -6.79 -9.00 2.63
N LEU A 85 -7.75 -9.92 2.52
CA LEU A 85 -9.17 -9.57 2.63
C LEU A 85 -9.49 -8.96 4.00
N THR A 86 -9.08 -9.62 5.09
CA THR A 86 -9.29 -9.11 6.46
C THR A 86 -8.65 -7.74 6.65
N SER A 87 -7.43 -7.52 6.13
CA SER A 87 -6.76 -6.22 6.20
C SER A 87 -7.54 -5.14 5.45
N ILE A 88 -8.03 -5.41 4.23
CA ILE A 88 -8.83 -4.43 3.46
C ILE A 88 -10.17 -4.14 4.13
N CYS A 89 -10.87 -5.15 4.65
CA CYS A 89 -12.13 -4.96 5.40
C CYS A 89 -11.94 -4.04 6.61
N ARG A 90 -10.84 -4.23 7.36
CA ARG A 90 -10.51 -3.37 8.52
C ARG A 90 -10.20 -1.94 8.10
N LEU A 91 -9.44 -1.74 7.02
CA LEU A 91 -9.19 -0.40 6.48
C LEU A 91 -10.47 0.26 5.96
N ALA A 92 -11.39 -0.49 5.33
CA ALA A 92 -12.67 0.03 4.85
C ALA A 92 -13.58 0.53 6.00
N ARG A 93 -13.45 -0.04 7.21
CA ARG A 93 -14.17 0.45 8.40
C ARG A 93 -13.72 1.86 8.80
N LEU A 94 -12.44 2.17 8.67
CA LEU A 94 -11.87 3.48 9.01
C LEU A 94 -12.34 4.59 8.06
N LEU A 95 -12.74 4.26 6.83
CA LEU A 95 -13.24 5.24 5.86
C LEU A 95 -14.61 5.79 6.27
N LYS A 96 -14.80 7.10 6.12
CA LYS A 96 -16.13 7.74 6.10
C LYS A 96 -17.00 7.18 4.96
N PRO A 97 -18.33 7.26 5.04
CA PRO A 97 -19.17 7.11 3.85
C PRO A 97 -18.71 8.07 2.74
N GLY A 98 -18.57 7.56 1.51
CA GLY A 98 -17.97 8.30 0.39
C GLY A 98 -16.44 8.40 0.38
N GLY A 99 -15.76 7.95 1.44
CA GLY A 99 -14.30 7.92 1.55
C GLY A 99 -13.66 6.97 0.54
N VAL A 100 -12.39 7.19 0.21
CA VAL A 100 -11.72 6.52 -0.92
C VAL A 100 -10.46 5.76 -0.49
N MET A 101 -10.34 4.53 -0.96
CA MET A 101 -9.11 3.75 -0.88
C MET A 101 -8.35 3.80 -2.21
N LEU A 102 -7.09 4.22 -2.15
CA LEU A 102 -6.16 4.27 -3.27
C LEU A 102 -5.11 3.17 -3.09
N LEU A 103 -4.90 2.36 -4.11
CA LEU A 103 -3.86 1.35 -4.10
C LEU A 103 -2.98 1.44 -5.34
N ARG A 104 -1.67 1.30 -5.13
CA ARG A 104 -0.68 1.05 -6.18
C ARG A 104 0.18 -0.12 -5.77
N ASP A 105 0.14 -1.22 -6.52
CA ASP A 105 0.91 -2.42 -6.20
C ASP A 105 1.43 -3.17 -7.43
N TYR A 106 2.18 -4.26 -7.24
CA TYR A 106 2.78 -5.04 -8.33
C TYR A 106 1.74 -5.81 -9.13
N GLY A 107 1.81 -5.73 -10.46
CA GLY A 107 0.97 -6.49 -11.37
C GLY A 107 1.64 -7.78 -11.85
N ARG A 108 0.83 -8.79 -12.20
CA ARG A 108 1.31 -10.04 -12.81
C ARG A 108 2.13 -9.77 -14.06
N TYR A 109 3.11 -10.64 -14.29
CA TYR A 109 4.07 -10.61 -15.37
C TYR A 109 5.05 -9.43 -15.34
N ASP A 110 5.18 -8.73 -14.21
CA ASP A 110 6.30 -7.81 -13.98
C ASP A 110 7.64 -8.55 -14.13
N MET A 111 8.64 -7.92 -14.73
CA MET A 111 9.97 -8.51 -14.92
C MET A 111 10.56 -9.06 -13.62
N ALA A 112 10.30 -8.43 -12.47
CA ALA A 112 10.75 -8.94 -11.18
C ALA A 112 10.13 -10.30 -10.85
N GLN A 113 8.84 -10.50 -11.17
CA GLN A 113 8.16 -11.79 -11.01
C GLN A 113 8.85 -12.88 -11.83
N LEU A 114 9.10 -12.58 -13.12
CA LEU A 114 9.64 -13.54 -14.09
C LEU A 114 11.10 -13.93 -13.82
N ARG A 115 11.79 -13.18 -12.96
CA ARG A 115 13.22 -13.38 -12.62
C ARG A 115 13.45 -14.03 -11.26
N PHE A 116 12.40 -14.38 -10.51
CA PHE A 116 12.59 -15.11 -9.25
C PHE A 116 13.25 -16.46 -9.50
N LYS A 117 14.34 -16.72 -8.77
CA LYS A 117 15.05 -18.00 -8.82
C LYS A 117 14.19 -19.10 -8.17
N LYS A 118 14.43 -20.36 -8.56
CA LYS A 118 13.89 -21.54 -7.87
C LYS A 118 14.18 -21.44 -6.36
N GLY A 119 13.21 -21.82 -5.54
CA GLY A 119 13.29 -21.73 -4.07
C GLY A 119 12.85 -20.38 -3.46
N ARG A 120 12.46 -19.40 -4.29
CA ARG A 120 11.88 -18.12 -3.81
C ARG A 120 10.36 -18.05 -3.91
N CYS A 121 9.72 -19.05 -4.50
CA CYS A 121 8.26 -19.16 -4.60
C CYS A 121 7.71 -19.72 -3.27
N LEU A 122 6.84 -18.97 -2.62
CA LEU A 122 6.13 -19.39 -1.40
C LEU A 122 4.81 -20.08 -1.76
N SER A 123 4.09 -19.52 -2.73
CA SER A 123 2.88 -20.08 -3.34
C SER A 123 2.62 -19.39 -4.69
N GLU A 124 1.53 -19.72 -5.38
CA GLU A 124 1.24 -19.14 -6.69
C GLU A 124 1.23 -17.60 -6.65
N ASN A 125 2.09 -16.98 -7.46
CA ASN A 125 2.30 -15.52 -7.55
C ASN A 125 2.82 -14.84 -6.26
N PHE A 126 3.23 -15.62 -5.26
CA PHE A 126 3.72 -15.13 -3.99
C PHE A 126 5.17 -15.57 -3.74
N TYR A 127 6.05 -14.61 -3.52
CA TYR A 127 7.49 -14.84 -3.48
C TYR A 127 8.15 -14.17 -2.28
N VAL A 128 9.31 -14.68 -1.89
CA VAL A 128 10.22 -14.03 -0.95
C VAL A 128 11.38 -13.36 -1.68
N ARG A 129 11.67 -12.10 -1.33
CA ARG A 129 12.75 -11.29 -1.88
C ARG A 129 14.10 -11.63 -1.23
N GLY A 130 15.17 -11.04 -1.75
CA GLY A 130 16.53 -11.25 -1.25
C GLY A 130 16.72 -10.77 0.19
N ASP A 131 15.99 -9.73 0.59
CA ASP A 131 15.98 -9.14 1.93
C ASP A 131 15.01 -9.84 2.90
N GLY A 132 14.39 -10.95 2.49
CA GLY A 132 13.42 -11.70 3.31
C GLY A 132 12.00 -11.13 3.30
N THR A 133 11.76 -9.97 2.68
CA THR A 133 10.40 -9.43 2.52
C THR A 133 9.61 -10.22 1.49
N ARG A 134 8.28 -10.16 1.55
CA ARG A 134 7.39 -10.92 0.66
C ARG A 134 6.83 -10.03 -0.44
N VAL A 135 6.43 -10.63 -1.55
CA VAL A 135 5.75 -9.93 -2.64
C VAL A 135 4.76 -10.84 -3.35
N TYR A 136 3.53 -10.37 -3.45
CA TYR A 136 2.49 -10.91 -4.30
C TYR A 136 2.36 -10.10 -5.59
N PHE A 137 2.09 -10.75 -6.71
CA PHE A 137 1.83 -10.11 -7.99
C PHE A 137 0.36 -10.27 -8.39
N PHE A 138 -0.36 -9.16 -8.47
CA PHE A 138 -1.81 -9.14 -8.64
C PHE A 138 -2.26 -9.08 -10.10
N THR A 139 -3.42 -9.66 -10.38
CA THR A 139 -4.27 -9.28 -11.51
C THR A 139 -5.24 -8.18 -11.09
N GLN A 140 -5.89 -7.55 -12.07
CA GLN A 140 -6.94 -6.57 -11.78
C GLN A 140 -8.15 -7.22 -11.11
N ASP A 141 -8.48 -8.44 -11.51
CA ASP A 141 -9.66 -9.16 -11.03
C ASP A 141 -9.50 -9.58 -9.56
N GLU A 142 -8.32 -10.07 -9.17
CA GLU A 142 -8.04 -10.39 -7.75
C GLU A 142 -8.20 -9.18 -6.85
N LEU A 143 -7.65 -8.02 -7.25
CA LEU A 143 -7.83 -6.78 -6.50
C LEU A 143 -9.30 -6.36 -6.51
N HIS A 144 -9.98 -6.45 -7.65
CA HIS A 144 -11.39 -6.11 -7.75
C HIS A 144 -12.25 -6.91 -6.77
N GLU A 145 -12.05 -8.22 -6.72
CA GLU A 145 -12.74 -9.09 -5.77
C GLU A 145 -12.44 -8.73 -4.32
N LEU A 146 -11.19 -8.47 -3.96
CA LEU A 146 -10.81 -8.08 -2.60
C LEU A 146 -11.53 -6.80 -2.16
N PHE A 147 -11.54 -5.77 -3.01
CA PHE A 147 -12.19 -4.50 -2.69
C PHE A 147 -13.72 -4.63 -2.63
N VAL A 148 -14.35 -5.36 -3.55
CA VAL A 148 -15.82 -5.57 -3.54
C VAL A 148 -16.26 -6.41 -2.35
N LYS A 149 -15.52 -7.48 -2.00
CA LYS A 149 -15.79 -8.30 -0.80
C LYS A 149 -15.62 -7.49 0.49
N ALA A 150 -14.84 -6.42 0.48
CA ALA A 150 -14.71 -5.46 1.57
C ALA A 150 -15.79 -4.36 1.57
N GLY A 151 -16.80 -4.46 0.70
CA GLY A 151 -17.91 -3.51 0.62
C GLY A 151 -17.56 -2.18 -0.06
N LEU A 152 -16.51 -2.15 -0.89
CA LEU A 152 -16.10 -0.95 -1.61
C LEU A 152 -16.51 -1.02 -3.10
N GLU A 153 -16.89 0.12 -3.65
CA GLU A 153 -17.32 0.28 -5.03
C GLU A 153 -16.15 0.68 -5.93
N LYS A 154 -16.07 0.05 -7.11
CA LYS A 154 -15.02 0.34 -8.10
C LYS A 154 -15.21 1.72 -8.70
N VAL A 155 -14.22 2.59 -8.52
CA VAL A 155 -14.10 3.87 -9.25
C VAL A 155 -13.09 3.75 -10.37
N GLN A 156 -11.95 3.10 -10.12
CA GLN A 156 -10.89 2.87 -11.10
C GLN A 156 -10.14 1.58 -10.79
N ASN A 157 -9.77 0.83 -11.83
CA ASN A 157 -8.85 -0.31 -11.74
C ASN A 157 -8.07 -0.35 -13.06
N LEU A 158 -6.78 0.00 -13.05
CA LEU A 158 -5.94 0.13 -14.24
C LEU A 158 -4.64 -0.66 -14.11
N VAL A 159 -4.14 -1.20 -15.22
CA VAL A 159 -2.77 -1.73 -15.31
C VAL A 159 -1.87 -0.66 -15.93
N ASP A 160 -0.79 -0.31 -15.23
CA ASP A 160 0.28 0.54 -15.72
C ASP A 160 1.45 -0.34 -16.16
N ARG A 161 1.70 -0.40 -17.48
CA ARG A 161 2.82 -1.13 -18.08
C ARG A 161 3.85 -0.14 -18.57
N ARG A 162 5.10 -0.25 -18.10
CA ARG A 162 6.18 0.65 -18.50
C ARG A 162 7.43 -0.10 -18.91
N LEU A 163 8.08 0.41 -19.95
CA LEU A 163 9.45 0.08 -20.27
C LEU A 163 10.38 1.07 -19.56
N GLN A 164 11.22 0.56 -18.66
CA GLN A 164 12.23 1.35 -17.97
C GLN A 164 13.62 0.89 -18.38
N VAL A 165 14.50 1.83 -18.76
CA VAL A 165 15.88 1.51 -19.13
C VAL A 165 16.81 2.05 -18.05
N ASN A 166 17.44 1.16 -17.29
CA ASN A 166 18.55 1.54 -16.42
C ASN A 166 19.83 1.63 -17.28
N ARG A 167 20.18 2.86 -17.68
CA ARG A 167 21.36 3.12 -18.53
C ARG A 167 22.67 2.73 -17.83
N GLY A 168 22.79 2.94 -16.52
CA GLY A 168 23.99 2.57 -15.77
C GLY A 168 24.24 1.06 -15.72
N LYS A 169 23.18 0.25 -15.74
CA LYS A 169 23.25 -1.23 -15.74
C LYS A 169 22.96 -1.85 -17.11
N GLN A 170 22.75 -1.04 -18.15
CA GLN A 170 22.30 -1.47 -19.48
C GLN A 170 21.14 -2.48 -19.42
N LEU A 171 20.19 -2.23 -18.50
CA LEU A 171 19.11 -3.17 -18.21
C LEU A 171 17.76 -2.57 -18.63
N THR A 172 17.11 -3.23 -19.58
CA THR A 172 15.72 -2.97 -19.95
C THR A 172 14.78 -3.74 -19.01
N MET A 173 13.85 -3.02 -18.38
CA MET A 173 12.92 -3.54 -17.40
C MET A 173 11.48 -3.31 -17.82
N TYR A 174 10.75 -4.40 -18.05
CA TYR A 174 9.31 -4.37 -18.28
C TYR A 174 8.59 -4.41 -16.93
N ARG A 175 8.05 -3.27 -16.51
CA ARG A 175 7.40 -3.12 -15.22
C ARG A 175 5.89 -3.12 -15.37
N VAL A 176 5.22 -3.81 -14.45
CA VAL A 176 3.78 -3.90 -14.41
C VAL A 176 3.30 -3.54 -13.01
N TRP A 177 2.42 -2.55 -12.93
CA TRP A 177 1.76 -2.14 -11.70
C TRP A 177 0.25 -2.10 -11.90
N ILE A 178 -0.48 -2.23 -10.81
CA ILE A 178 -1.93 -2.00 -10.79
C ILE A 178 -2.22 -0.77 -9.95
N GLN A 179 -3.12 0.06 -10.44
CA GLN A 179 -3.61 1.26 -9.76
C GLN A 179 -5.12 1.15 -9.57
N CYS A 180 -5.55 1.18 -8.32
CA CYS A 180 -6.93 1.04 -7.91
C CYS A 180 -7.41 2.28 -7.18
N LYS A 181 -8.67 2.66 -7.44
CA LYS A 181 -9.45 3.63 -6.68
C LYS A 181 -10.80 3.00 -6.38
N TYR A 182 -11.10 2.82 -5.11
CA TYR A 182 -12.36 2.26 -4.65
C TYR A 182 -12.98 3.18 -3.61
N ARG A 183 -14.29 3.29 -3.60
CA ARG A 183 -15.03 4.20 -2.73
C ARG A 183 -15.90 3.40 -1.76
N LYS A 184 -15.97 3.84 -0.51
CA LYS A 184 -16.98 3.34 0.43
C LYS A 184 -18.35 3.93 0.07
N PRO A 185 -19.41 3.12 -0.07
CA PRO A 185 -20.77 3.63 -0.30
C PRO A 185 -21.15 4.75 0.68
N SER A 186 -21.96 5.69 0.20
CA SER A 186 -22.50 6.79 1.00
C SER A 186 -23.57 6.34 1.98
#